data_AF-A0A5N9GVT6-F1
#
_entry.id   AF-A0A5N9GVT6-F1
#
_cell.length_a   1.000
_cell.length_b   1.000
_cell.length_c   1.000
_cell.angle_alpha   90.00
_cell.angle_beta   90.00
_cell.angle_gamma   90.00
#
_symmetry.space_group_name_H-M   'P 1'
#
loop_
_entity.id
_entity.type
_entity.pdbx_description
1 polymer ?
#
loop_
_entity_poly.entity_id
_entity_poly.type
_entity_poly.pdbx_seq_one_letter_code
_entity_poly.pdbx_strand_id
1 'polypeptide(L)'
;MSPIIAGVLTGALMGLFFDFLTIQALLSLRKDPPRWLENALKQVTFFRFVGPMALFTHSSWTFAGLAAGVLYMVLDGDDPTSALGSPFVGFTISVLVLATFYLAATAAAGGRIRGWMMPSPVLFAITFGWVLPVLSD
;
A
#
# COMPACT_ATOMS: atom_id res chain seq x y z
N MET A 1 4.84 3.54 20.46
CA MET A 1 5.09 2.05 20.44
C MET A 1 6.36 1.78 19.63
N SER A 2 7.01 0.60 19.63
CA SER A 2 8.25 0.47 18.83
C SER A 2 7.99 0.74 17.34
N PRO A 3 8.85 1.51 16.64
CA PRO A 3 8.60 1.88 15.24
C PRO A 3 8.44 0.69 14.29
N ILE A 4 9.08 -0.43 14.61
CA ILE A 4 8.95 -1.68 13.85
C ILE A 4 7.51 -2.21 13.94
N ILE A 5 6.92 -2.25 15.14
CA ILE A 5 5.55 -2.73 15.33
C ILE A 5 4.56 -1.72 14.72
N ALA A 6 4.80 -0.42 14.88
CA ALA A 6 4.02 0.63 14.22
C ALA A 6 4.04 0.48 12.68
N GLY A 7 5.23 0.21 12.12
CA GLY A 7 5.42 -0.08 10.71
C GLY A 7 4.65 -1.30 10.23
N VAL A 8 4.74 -2.43 10.94
CA VAL A 8 3.97 -3.64 10.62
C VAL A 8 2.47 -3.38 10.64
N LEU A 9 1.96 -2.68 11.66
CA LEU A 9 0.53 -2.38 11.80
C LEU A 9 0.03 -1.44 10.70
N THR A 10 0.78 -0.37 10.40
CA THR A 10 0.44 0.55 9.31
C THR A 10 0.51 -0.12 7.93
N GLY A 11 1.51 -0.97 7.72
CA GLY A 11 1.61 -1.83 6.54
C GLY A 11 0.41 -2.78 6.41
N ALA A 12 0.00 -3.43 7.49
CA ALA A 12 -1.16 -4.32 7.49
C ALA A 12 -2.48 -3.56 7.21
N LEU A 13 -2.66 -2.34 7.76
CA LEU A 13 -3.80 -1.49 7.46
C LEU A 13 -3.87 -1.13 5.97
N MET A 14 -2.71 -0.77 5.39
CA MET A 14 -2.61 -0.56 3.94
C MET A 14 -2.90 -1.85 3.17
N GLY A 15 -2.41 -2.99 3.64
CA GLY A 15 -2.69 -4.31 3.09
C GLY A 15 -4.19 -4.61 3.00
N LEU A 16 -4.96 -4.34 4.06
CA LEU A 16 -6.43 -4.51 4.07
C LEU A 16 -7.13 -3.67 3.01
N PHE A 17 -6.68 -2.43 2.80
CA PHE A 17 -7.22 -1.58 1.74
C PHE A 17 -6.95 -2.20 0.35
N PHE A 18 -5.76 -2.77 0.15
CA PHE A 18 -5.42 -3.45 -1.10
C PHE A 18 -6.08 -4.81 -1.27
N ASP A 19 -6.44 -5.51 -0.19
CA ASP A 19 -7.27 -6.71 -0.27
C ASP A 19 -8.62 -6.36 -0.88
N PHE A 20 -9.23 -5.26 -0.42
CA PHE A 20 -10.47 -4.77 -1.01
C PHE A 20 -10.29 -4.41 -2.50
N LEU A 21 -9.24 -3.67 -2.86
CA LEU A 21 -8.96 -3.35 -4.26
C LEU A 21 -8.68 -4.60 -5.11
N THR A 22 -8.00 -5.60 -4.55
CA THR A 22 -7.71 -6.87 -5.22
C THR A 22 -9.00 -7.62 -5.50
N ILE A 23 -9.91 -7.72 -4.51
CA ILE A 23 -11.22 -8.33 -4.70
C ILE A 23 -12.00 -7.59 -5.80
N GLN A 24 -12.05 -6.26 -5.77
CA GLN A 24 -12.74 -5.45 -6.78
C GLN A 24 -12.13 -5.61 -8.18
N ALA A 25 -10.81 -5.61 -8.29
CA ALA A 25 -10.10 -5.82 -9.55
C ALA A 25 -10.40 -7.20 -10.13
N LEU A 26 -10.41 -8.23 -9.29
CA LEU A 26 -10.69 -9.60 -9.71
C LEU A 26 -12.17 -9.83 -10.08
N LEU A 27 -13.10 -9.18 -9.39
CA LEU A 27 -14.52 -9.16 -9.78
C LEU A 27 -14.70 -8.47 -11.13
N SER A 28 -14.00 -7.35 -11.37
CA SER A 28 -14.05 -6.62 -12.64
C SER A 28 -13.45 -7.44 -13.77
N LEU A 29 -12.33 -8.12 -13.52
CA LEU A 29 -11.65 -9.01 -14.47
C LEU A 29 -12.51 -10.24 -14.83
N ARG A 30 -13.34 -10.71 -13.90
CA ARG A 30 -14.31 -11.79 -14.12
C ARG A 30 -15.50 -11.36 -14.97
N LYS A 31 -15.99 -10.13 -14.76
CA LYS A 31 -17.13 -9.59 -15.51
C LYS A 31 -16.78 -9.40 -16.99
N ASP A 32 -15.61 -8.83 -17.26
CA ASP A 32 -15.11 -8.62 -18.61
C ASP A 32 -13.64 -9.08 -18.74
N PRO A 33 -13.41 -10.40 -18.93
CA PRO A 33 -12.06 -10.93 -19.06
C PRO A 33 -11.44 -10.56 -20.42
N PRO A 34 -10.14 -10.25 -20.46
CA PRO A 34 -9.40 -10.21 -21.71
C PRO A 34 -9.45 -11.57 -22.41
N ARG A 35 -9.55 -11.60 -23.75
CA ARG A 35 -9.65 -12.85 -24.54
C ARG A 35 -8.57 -13.88 -24.23
N TRP A 36 -7.35 -13.42 -23.95
CA TRP A 36 -6.21 -14.30 -23.63
C TRP A 36 -6.31 -14.93 -22.22
N LEU A 37 -7.09 -14.33 -21.31
CA LEU A 37 -7.22 -14.76 -19.92
C LEU A 37 -8.56 -15.48 -19.64
N GLU A 38 -9.50 -15.41 -20.59
CA GLU A 38 -10.85 -15.95 -20.46
C GLU A 38 -10.86 -17.45 -20.12
N ASN A 39 -10.04 -18.25 -20.81
CA ASN A 39 -9.94 -19.70 -20.59
C ASN A 39 -9.36 -20.03 -19.21
N ALA A 40 -8.31 -19.32 -18.78
CA ALA A 40 -7.68 -19.53 -17.48
C ALA A 40 -8.63 -19.15 -16.33
N LEU A 41 -9.35 -18.04 -16.47
CA LEU A 41 -10.33 -17.62 -15.45
C LEU A 41 -11.47 -18.63 -15.35
N LYS A 42 -12.01 -19.16 -16.45
CA LYS A 42 -13.09 -20.15 -16.43
C LYS A 42 -12.73 -21.45 -15.70
N GLN A 43 -11.45 -21.84 -15.69
CA GLN A 43 -10.99 -23.10 -15.08
C GLN A 43 -10.74 -23.01 -13.56
N VAL A 44 -10.45 -21.81 -13.04
CA VAL A 44 -10.09 -21.61 -11.63
C VAL A 44 -11.28 -21.03 -10.88
N THR A 45 -11.58 -21.54 -9.68
CA THR A 45 -12.64 -20.94 -8.84
C THR A 45 -12.22 -19.55 -8.35
N PHE A 46 -13.19 -18.64 -8.17
CA PHE A 46 -12.92 -17.27 -7.72
C PHE A 46 -12.05 -17.24 -6.46
N PHE A 47 -12.40 -18.03 -5.44
CA PHE A 47 -11.66 -18.10 -4.18
C PHE A 47 -10.22 -18.61 -4.32
N ARG A 48 -9.97 -19.58 -5.23
CA ARG A 48 -8.61 -20.09 -5.48
C ARG A 48 -7.71 -19.08 -6.18
N PHE A 49 -8.28 -18.06 -6.82
CA PHE A 49 -7.52 -16.99 -7.45
C PHE A 49 -7.38 -15.77 -6.53
N VAL A 50 -8.47 -15.37 -5.89
CA VAL A 50 -8.53 -14.16 -5.06
C VAL A 50 -7.78 -14.33 -3.75
N GLY A 51 -7.93 -15.49 -3.07
CA GLY A 51 -7.30 -15.74 -1.79
C GLY A 51 -5.78 -15.57 -1.84
N PRO A 52 -5.06 -16.27 -2.74
CA PRO A 52 -3.62 -16.12 -2.87
C PRO A 52 -3.18 -14.72 -3.28
N MET A 53 -3.92 -14.06 -4.19
CA MET A 53 -3.59 -12.70 -4.62
C MET A 53 -3.77 -11.66 -3.51
N ALA A 54 -4.83 -11.76 -2.72
CA ALA A 54 -5.06 -10.91 -1.55
C ALA A 54 -3.97 -11.16 -0.51
N LEU A 55 -3.71 -12.42 -0.13
CA LEU A 55 -2.64 -12.76 0.82
C LEU A 55 -1.27 -12.25 0.38
N PHE A 56 -0.94 -12.40 -0.90
CA PHE A 56 0.32 -11.90 -1.46
C PHE A 56 0.41 -10.37 -1.36
N THR A 57 -0.66 -9.68 -1.74
CA THR A 57 -0.71 -8.21 -1.73
C THR A 57 -0.67 -7.67 -0.30
N HIS A 58 -1.44 -8.26 0.61
CA HIS A 58 -1.44 -7.95 2.04
C HIS A 58 -0.05 -8.13 2.64
N SER A 59 0.55 -9.31 2.46
CA SER A 59 1.87 -9.62 3.01
C SER A 59 2.95 -8.69 2.47
N SER A 60 2.85 -8.29 1.20
CA SER A 60 3.76 -7.31 0.60
C SER A 60 3.67 -5.94 1.27
N TRP A 61 2.47 -5.48 1.59
CA TRP A 61 2.26 -4.21 2.31
C TRP A 61 2.68 -4.28 3.77
N THR A 62 2.42 -5.40 4.46
CA THR A 62 2.92 -5.63 5.82
C THR A 62 4.44 -5.61 5.87
N PHE A 63 5.10 -6.25 4.88
CA PHE A 63 6.56 -6.22 4.76
C PHE A 63 7.09 -4.82 4.43
N ALA A 64 6.44 -4.09 3.51
CA ALA A 64 6.79 -2.70 3.22
C ALA A 64 6.66 -1.82 4.46
N GLY A 65 5.64 -2.04 5.28
CA GLY A 65 5.47 -1.33 6.55
C GLY A 65 6.54 -1.69 7.57
N LEU A 66 6.93 -2.96 7.68
CA LEU A 66 8.09 -3.35 8.49
C LEU A 66 9.36 -2.62 8.05
N ALA A 67 9.63 -2.57 6.74
CA ALA A 67 10.79 -1.86 6.20
C ALA A 67 10.72 -0.36 6.49
N ALA A 68 9.54 0.25 6.35
CA ALA A 68 9.32 1.66 6.71
C ALA A 68 9.54 1.92 8.20
N GLY A 69 9.08 1.03 9.09
CA GLY A 69 9.31 1.12 10.53
C GLY A 69 10.77 0.97 10.92
N VAL A 70 11.52 0.07 10.25
CA VAL A 70 12.97 -0.06 10.43
C VAL A 70 13.69 1.22 9.96
N LEU A 71 13.32 1.74 8.78
CA LEU A 71 13.88 3.00 8.29
C LEU A 71 13.59 4.15 9.24
N TYR A 72 12.36 4.25 9.75
CA TYR A 72 11.97 5.26 10.72
C TYR A 72 12.82 5.16 12.00
N MET A 73 12.98 3.96 12.55
CA MET A 73 13.81 3.71 13.74
C MET A 73 15.29 4.07 13.53
N VAL A 74 15.85 3.78 12.35
CA VAL A 74 17.26 4.11 12.04
C VAL A 74 17.46 5.61 11.89
N LEU A 75 16.43 6.32 11.43
CA LEU A 75 16.44 7.77 11.27
C LEU A 75 16.01 8.53 12.54
N ASP A 76 15.58 7.80 13.58
CA ASP A 76 15.14 8.33 14.87
C ASP A 76 16.34 8.87 15.65
N GLY A 77 16.64 10.17 15.48
CA GLY A 77 17.74 10.85 16.19
C GLY A 77 18.34 12.08 15.53
N ASP A 78 18.07 12.34 14.24
CA ASP A 78 18.91 13.28 13.46
C ASP A 78 18.38 14.72 13.26
N ASP A 79 17.11 15.06 13.52
CA ASP A 79 16.66 16.46 13.57
C ASP A 79 15.17 16.57 13.96
N PRO A 80 14.80 17.29 15.03
CA PRO A 80 13.41 17.49 15.40
C PRO A 80 12.83 18.68 14.62
N THR A 81 12.43 18.45 13.37
CA THR A 81 11.61 19.40 12.61
C THR A 81 10.36 18.68 12.11
N SER A 82 9.20 19.04 12.66
CA SER A 82 7.97 18.28 12.44
C SER A 82 7.32 18.60 11.09
N ALA A 83 7.15 17.58 10.25
CA ALA A 83 6.34 17.66 9.03
C ALA A 83 5.53 16.37 8.86
N LEU A 84 4.23 16.50 8.59
CA LEU A 84 3.23 15.42 8.45
C LEU A 84 3.05 14.50 9.68
N GLY A 85 3.35 14.98 10.88
CA GLY A 85 3.20 14.19 12.11
C GLY A 85 4.43 13.33 12.46
N SER A 86 5.43 13.25 11.57
CA SER A 86 6.77 12.76 11.91
C SER A 86 7.64 13.90 12.45
N PRO A 87 8.48 13.64 13.47
CA PRO A 87 9.54 14.57 13.87
C PRO A 87 10.67 14.67 12.83
N PHE A 88 10.69 13.83 11.78
CA PHE A 88 11.77 13.72 10.81
C PHE A 88 11.37 14.17 9.39
N VAL A 89 11.85 15.35 8.97
CA VAL A 89 11.61 15.90 7.61
C VAL A 89 12.11 14.95 6.51
N GLY A 90 13.26 14.30 6.69
CA GLY A 90 13.83 13.40 5.68
C GLY A 90 12.96 12.18 5.40
N PHE A 91 12.38 11.59 6.46
CA PHE A 91 11.42 10.50 6.33
C PHE A 91 10.15 10.98 5.62
N THR A 92 9.61 12.12 6.03
CA THR A 92 8.43 12.73 5.43
C THR A 92 8.61 13.05 3.94
N ILE A 93 9.74 13.64 3.55
CA ILE A 93 10.06 13.90 2.14
C ILE A 93 10.14 12.60 1.37
N SER A 94 10.78 11.56 1.94
CA SER A 94 10.89 10.25 1.29
C SER A 94 9.52 9.62 1.04
N VAL A 95 8.62 9.67 2.04
CA VAL A 95 7.23 9.20 1.90
C VAL A 95 6.50 9.98 0.80
N LEU A 96 6.64 11.30 0.76
CA LEU A 96 6.00 12.15 -0.26
C LEU A 96 6.54 11.86 -1.67
N VAL A 97 7.86 11.68 -1.82
CA VAL A 97 8.49 11.31 -3.08
C VAL A 97 7.98 9.95 -3.55
N LEU A 98 7.95 8.96 -2.66
CA LEU A 98 7.38 7.63 -2.95
C LEU A 98 5.89 7.71 -3.31
N ALA A 99 5.10 8.50 -2.59
CA ALA A 99 3.69 8.73 -2.90
C ALA A 99 3.52 9.36 -4.28
N THR A 100 4.40 10.29 -4.67
CA THR A 100 4.38 10.94 -5.99
C THR A 100 4.72 9.95 -7.09
N PHE A 101 5.77 9.13 -6.92
CA PHE A 101 6.07 8.04 -7.85
C PHE A 101 4.92 7.05 -7.94
N TYR A 102 4.31 6.71 -6.81
CA TYR A 102 3.20 5.79 -6.77
C TYR A 102 1.95 6.36 -7.47
N LEU A 103 1.68 7.65 -7.29
CA LEU A 103 0.64 8.37 -8.02
C LEU A 103 0.91 8.40 -9.52
N ALA A 104 2.14 8.71 -9.93
CA ALA A 104 2.53 8.73 -11.33
C ALA A 104 2.36 7.34 -11.98
N ALA A 105 2.80 6.28 -11.30
CA ALA A 105 2.61 4.89 -11.74
C ALA A 105 1.13 4.53 -11.86
N THR A 106 0.31 4.93 -10.86
CA THR A 106 -1.13 4.67 -10.86
C THR A 106 -1.86 5.44 -11.97
N ALA A 107 -1.44 6.68 -12.25
CA ALA A 107 -1.97 7.49 -13.34
C ALA A 107 -1.58 6.94 -14.72
N ALA A 108 -0.33 6.46 -14.87
CA ALA A 108 0.20 5.87 -16.09
C ALA A 108 -0.40 4.49 -16.40
N ALA A 109 -0.76 3.71 -15.37
CA ALA A 109 -1.41 2.41 -15.50
C ALA A 109 -2.82 2.45 -16.14
N GLY A 110 -3.31 3.66 -16.51
CA GLY A 110 -4.31 3.91 -17.56
C GLY A 110 -5.23 2.74 -17.91
N GLY A 111 -6.24 2.47 -17.07
CA GLY A 111 -7.16 1.35 -17.30
C GLY A 111 -8.45 1.44 -16.48
N ARG A 112 -9.29 0.39 -16.57
CA ARG A 112 -10.63 0.30 -15.94
C ARG A 112 -10.64 0.47 -14.42
N ILE A 113 -9.52 0.22 -13.75
CA ILE A 113 -9.35 0.32 -12.29
C ILE A 113 -8.76 1.65 -11.82
N ARG A 114 -8.41 2.56 -12.74
CA ARG A 114 -7.74 3.84 -12.44
C ARG A 114 -8.50 4.67 -11.40
N GLY A 115 -9.83 4.77 -11.51
CA GLY A 115 -10.65 5.55 -10.57
C GLY A 115 -10.60 5.00 -9.13
N TRP A 116 -10.54 3.68 -8.98
CA TRP A 116 -10.51 3.01 -7.68
C TRP A 116 -9.12 3.01 -7.04
N MET A 117 -8.07 3.05 -7.87
CA MET A 117 -6.68 3.09 -7.40
C MET A 117 -6.20 4.52 -7.11
N MET A 118 -6.79 5.55 -7.70
CA MET A 118 -6.40 6.96 -7.47
C MET A 118 -6.32 7.41 -6.00
N PRO A 119 -7.16 6.93 -5.06
CA PRO A 119 -7.03 7.26 -3.64
C PRO A 119 -5.85 6.58 -2.95
N SER A 120 -5.30 5.49 -3.50
CA SER A 120 -4.28 4.67 -2.82
C SER A 120 -2.96 5.41 -2.54
N PRO A 121 -2.44 6.34 -3.38
CA PRO A 121 -1.23 7.09 -3.07
C PRO A 121 -1.46 8.13 -1.96
N VAL A 122 -2.68 8.67 -1.87
CA VAL A 122 -3.06 9.57 -0.77
C VAL A 122 -3.14 8.78 0.53
N LEU A 123 -3.79 7.61 0.50
CA LEU A 123 -3.80 6.69 1.64
C LEU A 123 -2.39 6.30 2.04
N PHE A 124 -1.51 5.94 1.09
CA PHE A 124 -0.11 5.65 1.37
C PHE A 124 0.56 6.79 2.16
N ALA A 125 0.42 8.04 1.69
CA ALA A 125 1.00 9.20 2.36
C ALA A 125 0.43 9.41 3.77
N ILE A 126 -0.86 9.18 3.98
CA ILE A 126 -1.48 9.27 5.31
C ILE A 126 -0.96 8.14 6.23
N THR A 127 -1.00 6.90 5.77
CA THR A 127 -0.68 5.73 6.59
C THR A 127 0.79 5.71 7.01
N PHE A 128 1.71 6.01 6.09
CA PHE A 128 3.14 6.00 6.39
C PHE A 128 3.67 7.36 6.83
N GLY A 129 3.11 8.46 6.32
CA GLY A 129 3.56 9.81 6.66
C GLY A 129 3.05 10.30 8.00
N TRP A 130 1.86 9.84 8.44
CA TRP A 130 1.20 10.34 9.65
C TRP A 130 0.89 9.24 10.67
N VAL A 131 0.22 8.16 10.24
CA VAL A 131 -0.23 7.11 11.18
C VAL A 131 0.96 6.37 11.79
N LEU A 132 1.99 6.05 11.00
CA LEU A 132 3.19 5.37 11.50
C LEU A 132 3.88 6.21 12.57
N PRO A 133 4.23 7.49 12.33
CA PRO A 133 4.79 8.37 13.36
C PRO A 133 3.97 8.45 14.64
N VAL A 134 2.66 8.69 14.52
CA VAL A 134 1.76 8.81 15.68
C VAL A 134 1.70 7.52 16.50
N LEU A 135 1.81 6.37 15.85
CA LEU A 135 1.85 5.07 16.52
C LEU A 135 3.23 4.75 17.11
N SER A 136 4.30 5.34 16.58
CA SER A 136 5.67 5.13 17.07
C SER A 136 6.05 6.04 18.22
N ASP A 137 5.46 7.23 18.31
CA ASP A 137 5.53 8.10 19.49
C ASP A 137 5.00 7.39 20.76
#